data_AF-A0A4Q3UXG5-F1
#
_entry.id   AF-A0A4Q3UXG5-F1
#
_cell.length_a   1.000
_cell.length_b   1.000
_cell.length_c   1.000
_cell.angle_alpha   90.00
_cell.angle_beta   90.00
_cell.angle_gamma   90.00
#
_symmetry.space_group_name_H-M   'P 1'
#
loop_
_entity.id
_entity.type
_entity.pdbx_description
1 polymer ?
#
loop_
_entity_poly.entity_id
_entity_poly.type
_entity_poly.pdbx_seq_one_letter_code
_entity_poly.pdbx_strand_id
1 'polypeptide(L)'
;SMSNGANMAYERNGFYEVGGFSGIDHIASGDDMLLMHKIAKRYPGKTYYVKSRKAIVSTAPMKTWRAFLNQRIRWASKATQYNDPRILPVLLIVYLFNLSFLALLVAGFVEPVFLLYAAALLILKTIVELPFFISLAKFFHKKWAVWLFPFFQPLHILYTVIAGLLGQFGKYEWKGRKIK
;
A
#
# COMPACT_ATOMS: atom_id res chain seq x y z
N SER A 1 -2.61 9.96 -11.93
CA SER A 1 -3.57 8.92 -11.50
C SER A 1 -2.79 7.70 -11.01
N MET A 2 -3.13 7.15 -9.84
CA MET A 2 -2.57 5.88 -9.37
C MET A 2 -3.34 4.73 -10.02
N SER A 3 -2.64 3.72 -10.52
CA SER A 3 -3.22 2.48 -11.05
C SER A 3 -2.49 1.27 -10.51
N ASN A 4 -3.16 0.12 -10.57
CA ASN A 4 -2.58 -1.18 -10.28
C ASN A 4 -2.83 -2.09 -11.48
N GLY A 5 -1.77 -2.68 -12.03
CA GLY A 5 -1.80 -3.57 -13.18
C GLY A 5 -2.67 -4.83 -12.98
N ALA A 6 -3.11 -5.12 -11.76
CA ALA A 6 -4.04 -6.21 -11.48
C ALA A 6 -5.48 -5.96 -11.98
N ASN A 7 -5.89 -4.70 -12.17
CA ASN A 7 -7.24 -4.36 -12.65
C ASN A 7 -7.22 -3.05 -13.45
N MET A 8 -6.72 -3.14 -14.69
CA MET A 8 -6.55 -1.99 -15.57
C MET A 8 -6.85 -2.40 -17.00
N ALA A 9 -7.52 -1.51 -17.73
CA ALA A 9 -7.79 -1.65 -19.15
C ALA A 9 -7.43 -0.34 -19.85
N TYR A 10 -6.88 -0.45 -21.06
CA TYR A 10 -6.55 0.67 -21.93
C TYR A 10 -6.67 0.20 -23.38
N GLU A 11 -6.91 1.14 -24.29
CA GLU A 11 -6.96 0.83 -25.71
C GLU A 11 -5.56 0.49 -26.23
N ARG A 12 -5.50 -0.53 -27.09
CA ARG A 12 -4.23 -0.95 -27.73
C ARG A 12 -3.58 0.20 -28.51
N ASN A 13 -4.37 1.01 -29.21
CA ASN A 13 -3.85 2.15 -29.96
C ASN A 13 -3.24 3.20 -29.02
N GLY A 14 -3.93 3.50 -27.91
CA GLY A 14 -3.42 4.38 -26.87
C GLY A 14 -2.08 3.92 -26.27
N PHE A 15 -1.86 2.60 -26.13
CA PHE A 15 -0.56 2.05 -25.70
C PHE A 15 0.56 2.34 -26.70
N TYR A 16 0.31 2.11 -28.00
CA TYR A 16 1.32 2.37 -29.03
C TYR A 16 1.60 3.85 -29.22
N GLU A 17 0.58 4.70 -29.15
CA GLU A 17 0.73 6.16 -29.30
C GLU A 17 1.60 6.80 -28.21
N VAL A 18 1.62 6.23 -27.00
CA VAL A 18 2.52 6.68 -25.94
C VAL A 18 3.90 5.99 -25.98
N GLY A 19 4.17 5.17 -27.00
CA GLY A 19 5.43 4.42 -27.11
C GLY A 19 5.57 3.29 -26.09
N GLY A 20 4.44 2.73 -25.62
CA GLY A 20 4.41 1.62 -24.67
C GLY A 20 5.24 1.87 -23.41
N PHE A 21 6.05 0.90 -23.02
CA PHE A 21 6.95 0.98 -21.86
C PHE A 21 8.30 1.67 -22.15
N SER A 22 8.53 2.13 -23.38
CA SER A 22 9.79 2.82 -23.72
C SER A 22 9.98 4.07 -22.84
N GLY A 23 11.18 4.22 -22.29
CA GLY A 23 11.57 5.34 -21.43
C GLY A 23 11.17 5.20 -19.96
N ILE A 24 10.52 4.09 -19.58
CA ILE A 24 10.19 3.74 -18.17
C ILE A 24 10.58 2.31 -17.81
N ASP A 25 11.09 1.56 -18.78
CA ASP A 25 11.57 0.17 -18.71
C ASP A 25 12.83 -0.02 -17.85
N HIS A 26 13.62 1.03 -17.68
CA HIS A 26 14.77 1.05 -16.78
C HIS A 26 14.37 1.10 -15.29
N ILE A 27 13.10 1.44 -14.98
CA ILE A 27 12.59 1.46 -13.62
C ILE A 27 12.07 0.05 -13.31
N ALA A 28 12.72 -0.66 -12.40
CA ALA A 28 12.43 -2.07 -12.12
C ALA A 28 11.00 -2.37 -11.58
N SER A 29 10.19 -1.35 -11.35
CA SER A 29 8.88 -1.49 -10.71
C SER A 29 8.02 -0.21 -10.84
N GLY A 30 6.77 -0.35 -11.29
CA GLY A 30 5.81 0.78 -11.38
C GLY A 30 5.34 1.08 -12.79
N ASP A 31 5.66 0.19 -13.73
CA ASP A 31 5.41 0.29 -15.16
C ASP A 31 3.93 0.54 -15.46
N ASP A 32 3.02 -0.01 -14.67
CA ASP A 32 1.57 0.20 -14.74
C ASP A 32 1.15 1.63 -14.44
N MET A 33 1.67 2.20 -13.34
CA MET A 33 1.41 3.59 -12.95
C MET A 33 2.09 4.56 -13.92
N LEU A 34 3.33 4.27 -14.32
CA LEU A 34 4.11 5.11 -15.23
C LEU A 34 3.50 5.12 -16.64
N LEU A 35 3.05 3.96 -17.14
CA LEU A 35 2.28 3.87 -18.39
C LEU A 35 1.00 4.70 -18.29
N MET A 36 0.24 4.58 -17.19
CA MET A 36 -0.96 5.39 -16.99
C MET A 36 -0.65 6.89 -16.91
N HIS A 37 0.50 7.27 -16.37
CA HIS A 37 0.93 8.67 -16.38
C HIS A 37 1.21 9.15 -17.81
N LYS A 38 1.86 8.34 -18.65
CA LYS A 38 2.07 8.64 -20.08
C LYS A 38 0.74 8.81 -20.82
N ILE A 39 -0.20 7.88 -20.61
CA ILE A 39 -1.55 7.93 -21.20
C ILE A 39 -2.32 9.16 -20.71
N ALA A 40 -2.29 9.47 -19.42
CA ALA A 40 -2.96 10.65 -18.86
C ALA A 40 -2.37 11.97 -19.38
N LYS A 41 -1.05 12.03 -19.61
CA LYS A 41 -0.39 13.19 -20.20
C LYS A 41 -0.76 13.37 -21.67
N ARG A 42 -0.88 12.27 -22.43
CA ARG A 42 -1.28 12.28 -23.84
C ARG A 42 -2.76 12.58 -24.04
N TYR A 43 -3.63 12.06 -23.17
CA TYR A 43 -5.08 12.24 -23.19
C TYR A 43 -5.60 12.80 -21.86
N PRO A 44 -5.39 14.10 -21.59
CA PRO A 44 -5.88 14.72 -20.38
C PRO A 44 -7.38 14.52 -20.18
N GLY A 45 -7.78 14.13 -18.96
CA GLY A 45 -9.19 13.93 -18.60
C GLY A 45 -9.84 12.66 -19.14
N LYS A 46 -9.11 11.78 -19.86
CA LYS A 46 -9.64 10.52 -20.42
C LYS A 46 -9.36 9.27 -19.57
N THR A 47 -8.73 9.44 -18.41
CA THR A 47 -8.47 8.34 -17.46
C THR A 47 -9.50 8.35 -16.35
N TYR A 48 -10.24 7.25 -16.18
CA TYR A 48 -11.35 7.16 -15.22
C TYR A 48 -11.19 5.96 -14.27
N TYR A 49 -11.69 6.12 -13.05
CA TYR A 49 -11.83 5.03 -12.09
C TYR A 49 -13.23 4.42 -12.21
N VAL A 50 -13.32 3.12 -12.50
CA VAL A 50 -14.60 2.41 -12.64
C VAL A 50 -15.03 1.83 -11.29
N LYS A 51 -15.85 2.59 -10.54
CA LYS A 51 -16.44 2.12 -9.28
C LYS A 51 -17.66 1.23 -9.52
N SER A 52 -17.45 0.03 -10.08
CA SER A 52 -18.51 -0.94 -10.36
C SER A 52 -18.23 -2.29 -9.72
N ARG A 53 -19.26 -2.91 -9.12
CA ARG A 53 -19.17 -4.29 -8.59
C ARG A 53 -18.90 -5.31 -9.70
N LYS A 54 -19.34 -5.04 -10.93
CA LYS A 54 -19.08 -5.87 -12.11
C LYS A 54 -17.63 -5.82 -12.57
N ALA A 55 -16.86 -4.81 -12.14
CA ALA A 55 -15.45 -4.65 -12.46
C ALA A 55 -14.51 -5.17 -11.35
N ILE A 56 -15.04 -5.88 -10.35
CA ILE A 56 -14.24 -6.49 -9.29
C ILE A 56 -13.55 -7.74 -9.84
N VAL A 57 -12.22 -7.79 -9.72
CA VAL A 57 -11.40 -8.96 -10.06
C VAL A 57 -10.88 -9.62 -8.78
N SER A 58 -10.72 -10.95 -8.80
CA SER A 58 -10.15 -11.71 -7.70
C SER A 58 -8.69 -12.04 -7.98
N THR A 59 -7.83 -11.90 -6.96
CA THR A 59 -6.41 -12.24 -7.04
C THR A 59 -6.05 -13.22 -5.93
N ALA A 60 -5.07 -14.08 -6.19
CA ALA A 60 -4.59 -15.01 -5.17
C ALA A 60 -3.79 -14.27 -4.09
N PRO A 61 -3.98 -14.60 -2.80
CA PRO A 61 -3.11 -14.09 -1.75
C PRO A 61 -1.68 -14.64 -1.89
N MET A 62 -0.72 -14.01 -1.22
CA MET A 62 0.64 -14.56 -1.15
C MET A 62 0.64 -15.89 -0.38
N LYS A 63 1.38 -16.87 -0.91
CA LYS A 63 1.39 -18.25 -0.37
C LYS A 63 2.11 -18.39 0.98
N THR A 64 2.98 -17.44 1.33
CA THR A 64 3.78 -17.49 2.56
C THR A 64 3.95 -16.10 3.17
N TRP A 65 4.20 -16.04 4.48
CA TRP A 65 4.51 -14.80 5.21
C TRP A 65 5.74 -14.08 4.65
N ARG A 66 6.78 -14.83 4.26
CA ARG A 66 7.98 -14.26 3.63
C ARG A 66 7.64 -13.60 2.29
N ALA A 67 6.81 -14.24 1.46
CA ALA A 67 6.37 -13.66 0.19
C ALA A 67 5.49 -12.42 0.39
N PHE A 68 4.63 -12.43 1.41
CA PHE A 68 3.83 -11.27 1.81
C PHE A 68 4.71 -10.09 2.25
N LEU A 69 5.66 -10.32 3.16
CA LEU A 69 6.56 -9.26 3.63
C LEU A 69 7.42 -8.69 2.50
N ASN A 70 8.00 -9.54 1.65
CA ASN A 70 8.75 -9.07 0.48
C ASN A 70 7.89 -8.23 -0.47
N GLN A 71 6.62 -8.57 -0.65
CA GLN A 71 5.69 -7.75 -1.44
C GLN A 71 5.48 -6.36 -0.81
N ARG A 72 5.32 -6.27 0.51
CA ARG A 72 5.12 -5.01 1.23
C ARG A 72 6.38 -4.15 1.26
N ILE A 73 7.54 -4.76 1.46
CA ILE A 73 8.86 -4.11 1.37
C ILE A 73 9.03 -3.48 -0.02
N ARG A 74 8.69 -4.21 -1.09
CA ARG A 74 8.70 -3.70 -2.47
C ARG A 74 7.76 -2.51 -2.67
N TRP A 75 6.61 -2.48 -2.00
CA TRP A 75 5.70 -1.34 -2.12
C TRP A 75 6.22 -0.12 -1.36
N ALA A 76 6.81 -0.33 -0.18
CA ALA A 76 7.43 0.73 0.61
C ALA A 76 8.66 1.33 -0.09
N SER A 77 9.47 0.52 -0.79
CA SER A 77 10.65 0.99 -1.53
C SER A 77 10.30 1.91 -2.70
N LYS A 78 9.04 1.91 -3.18
CA LYS A 78 8.56 2.82 -4.22
C LYS A 78 8.23 4.21 -3.72
N ALA A 79 8.10 4.41 -2.40
CA ALA A 79 7.67 5.67 -1.81
C ALA A 79 8.49 6.88 -2.29
N THR A 80 9.78 6.69 -2.55
CA THR A 80 10.72 7.73 -3.01
C THR A 80 10.66 8.01 -4.51
N GLN A 81 10.03 7.14 -5.30
CA GLN A 81 9.92 7.26 -6.76
C GLN A 81 8.60 7.91 -7.20
N TYR A 82 7.74 8.30 -6.26
CA TYR A 82 6.53 9.04 -6.60
C TYR A 82 6.88 10.47 -7.00
N ASN A 83 6.41 10.88 -8.18
CA ASN A 83 6.63 12.24 -8.71
C ASN A 83 5.84 13.34 -7.96
N ASP A 84 4.91 12.97 -7.06
CA ASP A 84 4.14 13.94 -6.27
C ASP A 84 4.80 14.17 -4.90
N PRO A 85 5.34 15.38 -4.63
CA PRO A 85 6.06 15.68 -3.39
C PRO A 85 5.16 15.62 -2.15
N ARG A 86 3.83 15.61 -2.29
CA ARG A 86 2.88 15.50 -1.17
C ARG A 86 2.77 14.08 -0.63
N ILE A 87 3.14 13.07 -1.41
CA ILE A 87 3.00 11.66 -1.02
C ILE A 87 4.00 11.31 0.08
N LEU A 88 5.25 11.78 -0.03
CA LEU A 88 6.30 11.41 0.90
C LEU A 88 6.02 11.87 2.35
N PRO A 89 5.62 13.13 2.63
CA PRO A 89 5.25 13.55 3.98
C PRO A 89 4.09 12.74 4.57
N VAL A 90 3.07 12.42 3.76
CA VAL A 90 1.93 11.61 4.21
C VAL A 90 2.38 10.20 4.59
N LEU A 91 3.20 9.56 3.76
CA LEU A 91 3.76 8.25 4.05
C LEU A 91 4.65 8.26 5.31
N LEU A 92 5.42 9.34 5.51
CA LEU A 92 6.25 9.51 6.70
C LEU A 92 5.40 9.66 7.97
N ILE A 93 4.33 10.46 7.94
CA ILE A 93 3.41 10.60 9.07
C ILE A 93 2.76 9.26 9.41
N VAL A 94 2.29 8.51 8.41
CA VAL A 94 1.73 7.17 8.61
C VAL A 94 2.77 6.24 9.22
N TYR A 95 4.01 6.27 8.74
CA TYR A 95 5.09 5.44 9.29
C TYR A 95 5.41 5.80 10.75
N LEU A 96 5.63 7.08 11.06
CA LEU A 96 5.93 7.55 12.41
C LEU A 96 4.79 7.27 13.39
N PHE A 97 3.54 7.40 12.93
CA PHE A 97 2.37 7.03 13.72
C PHE A 97 2.31 5.53 14.02
N ASN A 98 2.69 4.65 13.10
CA ASN A 98 2.78 3.21 13.39
C ASN A 98 4.01 2.89 14.27
N LEU A 99 5.12 3.61 14.09
CA LEU A 99 6.33 3.45 14.90
C LEU A 99 6.12 3.87 16.36
N SER A 100 5.28 4.89 16.61
CA SER A 100 4.99 5.35 17.97
C SER A 100 4.36 4.26 18.84
N PHE A 101 3.60 3.32 18.26
CA PHE A 101 3.11 2.14 18.99
C PHE A 101 4.24 1.27 19.52
N LEU A 102 5.28 1.02 18.71
CA LEU A 102 6.44 0.25 19.17
C LEU A 102 7.21 1.02 20.25
N ALA A 103 7.35 2.33 20.11
CA ALA A 103 7.99 3.17 21.11
C ALA A 103 7.22 3.14 22.45
N LEU A 104 5.89 3.24 22.43
CA LEU A 104 5.03 3.16 23.61
C LEU A 104 5.09 1.77 24.26
N LEU A 105 5.14 0.70 23.47
CA LEU A 105 5.31 -0.66 23.98
C LEU A 105 6.66 -0.84 24.69
N VAL A 106 7.74 -0.30 24.11
CA VAL A 106 9.08 -0.34 24.74
C VAL A 106 9.10 0.48 26.04
N ALA A 107 8.54 1.69 26.02
CA ALA A 107 8.42 2.54 27.20
C ALA A 107 7.55 1.89 28.30
N GLY A 108 6.56 1.08 27.90
CA GLY A 108 5.70 0.32 28.79
C GLY A 108 6.41 -0.70 29.69
N PHE A 109 7.61 -1.15 29.31
CA PHE A 109 8.44 -2.00 30.18
C PHE A 109 9.08 -1.23 31.34
N VAL A 110 9.22 0.10 31.20
CA VAL A 110 9.76 0.98 32.25
C VAL A 110 8.61 1.51 33.11
N GLU A 111 7.56 2.00 32.47
CA GLU A 111 6.39 2.58 33.14
C GLU A 111 5.09 2.04 32.51
N PRO A 112 4.31 1.21 33.25
CA PRO A 112 3.10 0.57 32.72
C PRO A 112 2.04 1.54 32.17
N VAL A 113 2.04 2.81 32.57
CA VAL A 113 1.11 3.82 32.02
C VAL A 113 1.21 3.95 30.49
N PHE A 114 2.39 3.72 29.91
CA PHE A 114 2.56 3.79 28.45
C PHE A 114 1.86 2.65 27.72
N LEU A 115 1.64 1.50 28.37
CA LEU A 115 0.83 0.42 27.80
C LEU A 115 -0.65 0.83 27.71
N LEU A 116 -1.15 1.60 28.69
CA LEU A 116 -2.49 2.16 28.63
C LEU A 116 -2.62 3.16 27.48
N TYR A 117 -1.62 4.02 27.26
CA TYR A 117 -1.59 4.94 26.11
C TYR A 117 -1.52 4.19 24.78
N ALA A 118 -0.72 3.13 24.68
CA ALA A 118 -0.67 2.29 23.49
C ALA A 118 -2.05 1.64 23.19
N ALA A 119 -2.73 1.11 24.21
CA ALA A 119 -4.05 0.53 24.07
C ALA A 119 -5.10 1.59 23.68
N ALA A 120 -5.10 2.75 24.33
CA ALA A 120 -6.01 3.85 24.00
C ALA A 120 -5.81 4.33 22.56
N LEU A 121 -4.55 4.49 22.12
CA LEU A 121 -4.22 4.89 20.75
C LEU A 121 -4.64 3.82 19.73
N LEU A 122 -4.54 2.53 20.07
CA LEU A 122 -4.96 1.42 19.21
C LEU A 122 -6.48 1.45 19.00
N ILE A 123 -7.24 1.66 20.08
CA ILE A 123 -8.69 1.80 20.02
C ILE A 123 -9.06 3.01 19.14
N LEU A 124 -8.46 4.17 19.40
CA LEU A 124 -8.70 5.37 18.62
C LEU A 124 -8.40 5.17 17.13
N LYS A 125 -7.23 4.62 16.81
CA LYS A 125 -6.84 4.28 15.43
C LYS A 125 -7.88 3.38 14.76
N THR A 126 -8.31 2.34 15.47
CA THR A 126 -9.29 1.37 14.96
C THR A 126 -10.63 2.05 14.68
N ILE A 127 -11.13 2.87 15.60
CA ILE A 127 -12.39 3.60 15.45
C ILE A 127 -12.34 4.57 14.25
N VAL A 128 -11.23 5.29 14.08
CA VAL A 128 -11.06 6.24 12.97
C VAL A 128 -11.04 5.54 11.61
N GLU A 129 -10.40 4.37 11.51
CA GLU A 129 -10.29 3.64 10.24
C GLU A 129 -11.51 2.77 9.91
N LEU A 130 -12.30 2.39 10.92
CA LEU A 130 -13.40 1.46 10.78
C LEU A 130 -14.49 1.90 9.78
N PRO A 131 -14.96 3.16 9.73
CA PRO A 131 -15.96 3.59 8.75
C PRO A 131 -15.49 3.41 7.31
N PHE A 132 -14.22 3.73 7.04
CA PHE A 132 -13.60 3.55 5.73
C PHE A 132 -13.52 2.06 5.37
N PHE A 133 -13.06 1.23 6.31
CA PHE A 133 -12.98 -0.22 6.11
C PHE A 133 -14.36 -0.86 5.88
N ILE A 134 -15.40 -0.45 6.62
CA ILE A 134 -16.78 -0.92 6.43
C ILE A 134 -17.28 -0.58 5.03
N SER A 135 -17.02 0.63 4.54
CA SER A 135 -17.42 1.05 3.19
C SER A 135 -16.79 0.15 2.12
N LEU A 136 -15.49 -0.16 2.25
CA LEU A 136 -14.79 -1.08 1.36
C LEU A 136 -15.30 -2.52 1.48
N ALA A 137 -15.45 -3.04 2.70
CA ALA A 137 -15.94 -4.39 2.94
C ALA A 137 -17.35 -4.62 2.36
N LYS A 138 -18.23 -3.61 2.44
CA LYS A 138 -19.55 -3.61 1.79
C LYS A 138 -19.43 -3.61 0.27
N PHE A 139 -18.51 -2.82 -0.31
CA PHE A 139 -18.29 -2.76 -1.75
C PHE A 139 -17.78 -4.09 -2.32
N PHE A 140 -16.86 -4.77 -1.62
CA PHE A 140 -16.28 -6.04 -2.04
C PHE A 140 -17.04 -7.30 -1.61
N HIS A 141 -18.24 -7.16 -1.01
CA HIS A 141 -19.01 -8.29 -0.46
C HIS A 141 -18.26 -9.13 0.61
N LYS A 142 -17.41 -8.49 1.41
CA LYS A 142 -16.59 -9.11 2.47
C LYS A 142 -16.95 -8.58 3.86
N LYS A 143 -18.24 -8.49 4.19
CA LYS A 143 -18.71 -7.96 5.48
C LYS A 143 -18.13 -8.71 6.69
N TRP A 144 -17.88 -10.00 6.57
CA TRP A 144 -17.25 -10.81 7.63
C TRP A 144 -15.88 -10.29 8.05
N ALA A 145 -15.13 -9.65 7.15
CA ALA A 145 -13.80 -9.12 7.45
C ALA A 145 -13.84 -7.94 8.44
N VAL A 146 -14.97 -7.27 8.58
CA VAL A 146 -15.15 -6.15 9.53
C VAL A 146 -14.94 -6.62 10.97
N TRP A 147 -15.43 -7.81 11.31
CA TRP A 147 -15.25 -8.39 12.65
C TRP A 147 -13.80 -8.72 12.96
N LEU A 148 -13.01 -9.08 11.95
CA LEU A 148 -11.61 -9.40 12.12
C LEU A 148 -10.73 -8.15 12.17
N PHE A 149 -11.19 -7.02 11.65
CA PHE A 149 -10.40 -5.80 11.49
C PHE A 149 -9.67 -5.36 12.78
N PRO A 150 -10.32 -5.28 13.96
CA PRO A 150 -9.63 -4.88 15.20
C PRO A 150 -8.49 -5.82 15.58
N PHE A 151 -8.66 -7.13 15.38
CA PHE A 151 -7.64 -8.14 15.71
C PHE A 151 -6.43 -8.09 14.78
N PHE A 152 -6.60 -7.59 13.55
CA PHE A 152 -5.52 -7.45 12.58
C PHE A 152 -4.76 -6.12 12.71
N GLN A 153 -5.22 -5.17 13.53
CA GLN A 153 -4.54 -3.87 13.72
C GLN A 153 -3.11 -4.00 14.29
N PRO A 154 -2.84 -4.81 15.33
CA PRO A 154 -1.46 -5.02 15.81
C PRO A 154 -0.54 -5.60 14.73
N LEU A 155 -1.04 -6.58 13.96
CA LEU A 155 -0.29 -7.17 12.86
C LEU A 155 -0.02 -6.14 11.75
N HIS A 156 -1.01 -5.29 11.45
CA HIS A 156 -0.88 -4.18 10.51
C HIS A 156 0.22 -3.20 10.91
N ILE A 157 0.23 -2.77 12.17
CA ILE A 157 1.25 -1.88 12.73
C ILE A 157 2.62 -2.52 12.57
N LEU A 158 2.78 -3.78 13.01
CA LEU A 158 4.06 -4.48 12.99
C LEU A 158 4.62 -4.61 11.57
N TYR A 159 3.84 -5.14 10.61
CA TYR A 159 4.37 -5.30 9.26
C TYR A 159 4.59 -3.95 8.56
N THR A 160 3.84 -2.90 8.91
CA THR A 160 4.01 -1.56 8.32
C THR A 160 5.35 -0.97 8.72
N VAL A 161 5.73 -1.08 10.01
CA VAL A 161 7.04 -0.63 10.48
C VAL A 161 8.16 -1.45 9.84
N ILE A 162 8.05 -2.78 9.81
CA ILE A 162 9.05 -3.65 9.18
C ILE A 162 9.20 -3.32 7.69
N ALA A 163 8.09 -3.22 6.95
CA ALA A 163 8.11 -2.94 5.53
C ALA A 163 8.62 -1.53 5.22
N GLY A 164 8.30 -0.53 6.03
CA GLY A 164 8.84 0.83 5.89
C GLY A 164 10.35 0.87 6.08
N LEU A 165 10.84 0.26 7.16
CA LEU A 165 12.27 0.21 7.48
C LEU A 165 13.06 -0.55 6.40
N LEU A 166 12.64 -1.78 6.09
CA LEU A 166 13.31 -2.62 5.09
C LEU A 166 13.06 -2.13 3.65
N GLY A 167 12.01 -1.35 3.41
CA GLY A 167 11.74 -0.77 2.10
C GLY A 167 12.70 0.36 1.74
N GLN A 168 13.17 1.11 2.73
CA GLN A 168 14.13 2.21 2.52
C GLN A 168 15.59 1.75 2.59
N PHE A 169 15.91 0.78 3.46
CA PHE A 169 17.29 0.38 3.75
C PHE A 169 17.60 -1.10 3.46
N GLY A 170 16.58 -1.91 3.16
CA GLY A 170 16.70 -3.36 3.06
C GLY A 170 16.83 -3.87 1.63
N LYS A 171 17.52 -5.00 1.48
CA LYS A 171 17.52 -5.79 0.25
C LYS A 171 16.29 -6.69 0.27
N TYR A 172 15.53 -6.76 -0.82
CA TYR A 172 14.38 -7.66 -0.91
C TYR A 172 14.48 -8.60 -2.10
N GLU A 173 13.79 -9.73 -1.97
CA GLU A 173 13.72 -10.75 -3.00
C GLU A 173 12.36 -10.73 -3.68
N TRP A 174 12.34 -10.57 -4.99
CA TRP A 174 11.11 -10.52 -5.77
C TRP A 174 11.17 -11.46 -6.97
N LYS A 175 10.33 -12.51 -6.94
CA LYS A 175 10.25 -13.53 -8.00
C LYS A 175 11.64 -14.07 -8.40
N GLY A 176 12.46 -14.43 -7.41
CA GLY A 176 13.81 -14.97 -7.61
C GLY A 176 14.91 -13.94 -7.90
N ARG A 177 14.58 -12.64 -7.99
CA ARG A 177 15.57 -11.57 -8.17
C ARG A 177 15.87 -10.90 -6.83
N LYS A 178 17.15 -10.75 -6.48
CA LYS A 178 17.61 -9.92 -5.36
C LYS A 178 17.71 -8.48 -5.84
N ILE A 179 16.90 -7.59 -5.26
CA ILE A 179 16.92 -6.17 -5.56
C ILE A 179 17.62 -5.47 -4.38
N LYS A 180 18.68 -4.73 -4.71
CA LYS A 180 19.41 -3.87 -3.77
C LYS A 180 18.73 -2.52 -3.68
#